data_AF-A0A431NE62-F1
#
_entry.id   AF-A0A431NE62-F1
#
_cell.length_a   1.000
_cell.length_b   1.000
_cell.length_c   1.000
_cell.angle_alpha   90.00
_cell.angle_beta   90.00
_cell.angle_gamma   90.00
#
_symmetry.space_group_name_H-M   'P 1'
#
loop_
_entity.id
_entity.type
_entity.pdbx_description
1 polymer ?
#
loop_
_entity_poly.entity_id
_entity_poly.type
_entity_poly.pdbx_seq_one_letter_code
_entity_poly.pdbx_strand_id
1 'polypeptide(L)' 'MSRLTPIRLALAVLAALAATLAAAGPSLAQYPDKPITVIVPFAAGGPTDVVARLIGEHMSRTLGQQLVV' A
#
# COMPACT_ATOMS: atom_id res chain seq x y z
N MET A 1 -51.66 -11.27 9.87
CA MET A 1 -50.25 -11.42 10.34
C MET A 1 -49.34 -11.41 9.11
N SER A 2 -48.15 -10.78 9.16
CA SER A 2 -47.14 -10.66 8.05
C SER A 2 -46.97 -9.29 7.37
N ARG A 3 -46.95 -8.18 8.13
CA ARG A 3 -46.31 -6.91 7.69
C ARG A 3 -44.93 -6.66 8.34
N LEU A 4 -44.51 -7.54 9.24
CA LEU A 4 -43.28 -7.41 10.03
C LEU A 4 -42.06 -8.11 9.38
N THR A 5 -42.30 -9.01 8.44
CA THR A 5 -41.28 -9.72 7.65
C THR A 5 -40.40 -8.79 6.79
N PRO A 6 -40.93 -7.79 6.04
CA PRO A 6 -40.08 -6.91 5.23
C PRO A 6 -39.20 -5.99 6.09
N ILE A 7 -39.70 -5.54 7.26
CA ILE A 7 -38.94 -4.68 8.19
C ILE A 7 -37.78 -5.48 8.81
N ARG A 8 -38.00 -6.75 9.17
CA ARG A 8 -36.95 -7.64 9.68
C ARG A 8 -35.87 -7.92 8.65
N LEU A 9 -36.26 -8.11 7.39
CA LEU A 9 -35.32 -8.26 6.27
C LEU A 9 -34.48 -6.99 6.05
N ALA A 10 -35.11 -5.82 6.06
CA ALA A 10 -34.40 -4.55 5.92
C ALA A 10 -33.39 -4.31 7.05
N LEU A 11 -33.76 -4.61 8.30
CA LEU A 11 -32.87 -4.50 9.46
C LEU A 11 -31.69 -5.49 9.38
N ALA A 12 -31.92 -6.72 8.91
CA ALA A 12 -30.86 -7.70 8.74
C ALA A 12 -29.84 -7.27 7.67
N VAL A 13 -30.33 -6.72 6.54
CA VAL A 13 -29.46 -6.18 5.49
C VAL A 13 -28.66 -4.99 5.99
N LEU A 14 -29.29 -4.08 6.74
CA LEU A 14 -28.61 -2.90 7.29
C LEU A 14 -27.52 -3.30 8.30
N ALA A 15 -27.81 -4.30 9.15
CA ALA A 15 -26.86 -4.83 10.12
C ALA A 15 -25.67 -5.52 9.42
N ALA A 16 -25.93 -6.29 8.35
CA ALA A 16 -24.87 -6.91 7.55
C ALA A 16 -23.97 -5.86 6.87
N LEU A 17 -24.56 -4.79 6.35
CA LEU A 17 -23.82 -3.70 5.72
C LEU A 17 -22.99 -2.90 6.73
N ALA A 18 -23.52 -2.65 7.92
CA ALA A 18 -22.79 -1.99 8.99
C ALA A 18 -21.61 -2.85 9.49
N ALA A 19 -21.78 -4.17 9.54
CA ALA A 19 -20.72 -5.10 9.93
C ALA A 19 -19.57 -5.16 8.90
N THR A 20 -19.86 -5.12 7.60
CA THR A 20 -18.81 -5.10 6.56
C THR A 20 -18.04 -3.78 6.58
N LEU A 21 -18.72 -2.66 6.82
CA LEU A 21 -18.06 -1.35 6.92
C LEU A 21 -17.18 -1.23 8.18
N ALA A 22 -17.62 -1.80 9.30
CA ALA A 22 -16.81 -1.86 10.52
C ALA A 22 -15.61 -2.80 10.42
N ALA A 23 -15.69 -3.83 9.56
CA ALA A 23 -14.58 -4.75 9.28
C ALA A 23 -13.54 -4.19 8.29
N ALA A 24 -13.86 -3.11 7.58
CA ALA A 24 -12.90 -2.40 6.73
C ALA A 24 -11.92 -1.63 7.62
N GLY A 25 -10.80 -2.27 7.95
CA GLY A 25 -9.69 -1.63 8.65
C GLY A 25 -8.99 -0.57 7.78
N PRO A 26 -8.18 0.32 8.39
CA PRO A 26 -7.38 1.27 7.63
C PRO A 26 -6.44 0.53 6.67
N SER A 27 -6.50 0.91 5.39
CA SER A 27 -5.49 0.54 4.40
C SER A 27 -4.18 1.24 4.78
N LEU A 28 -3.30 0.55 5.50
CA LEU A 28 -1.92 1.01 5.70
C LEU A 28 -1.14 0.61 4.45
N ALA A 29 -0.90 1.58 3.57
CA ALA A 29 -0.01 1.38 2.44
C ALA A 29 1.38 1.01 2.98
N GLN A 30 1.78 -0.25 2.80
CA GLN A 30 3.12 -0.69 3.16
C GLN A 30 4.09 -0.19 2.10
N TYR A 31 4.81 0.89 2.42
CA TYR A 31 5.86 1.39 1.57
C TYR A 31 7.15 0.59 1.79
N PRO A 32 7.92 0.28 0.73
CA PRO A 32 7.60 0.45 -0.69
C PRO A 32 6.83 -0.74 -1.30
N ASP A 33 5.86 -0.44 -2.15
CA ASP A 33 5.02 -1.38 -2.90
C ASP A 33 5.44 -1.53 -4.37
N LYS A 34 6.40 -0.71 -4.81
CA LYS A 34 6.98 -0.69 -6.16
C LYS A 34 8.44 -0.23 -6.13
N PRO A 35 9.20 -0.44 -7.22
CA PRO A 35 10.56 0.08 -7.33
C PRO A 35 10.65 1.59 -7.09
N ILE A 36 11.73 2.02 -6.45
CA ILE A 36 12.02 3.42 -6.12
C ILE A 36 13.00 3.98 -7.15
N THR A 37 12.66 5.08 -7.82
CA THR A 37 13.60 5.81 -8.67
C THR A 37 14.43 6.78 -7.83
N VAL A 38 15.74 6.62 -7.88
CA VAL A 38 16.73 7.49 -7.23
C VAL A 38 17.26 8.45 -8.28
N ILE A 39 17.03 9.75 -8.08
CA ILE A 39 17.49 10.77 -9.01
C ILE A 39 18.89 11.21 -8.59
N VAL A 40 19.88 10.95 -9.44
CA VAL A 40 21.24 11.47 -9.29
C VAL A 40 21.46 12.59 -10.32
N PRO A 41 21.52 13.87 -9.91
CA PRO A 41 21.59 15.00 -10.84
C PRO A 41 23.03 15.26 -11.33
N PHE A 42 23.76 14.19 -11.67
CA PHE A 42 25.14 14.24 -12.16
C PHE A 42 25.31 13.21 -13.26
N ALA A 43 26.44 13.26 -13.97
CA ALA A 43 26.77 12.28 -15.00
C ALA A 43 26.84 10.86 -14.43
N ALA A 44 26.34 9.89 -15.20
CA ALA A 44 26.47 8.47 -14.89
C ALA A 44 27.95 8.08 -14.76
N GLY A 45 28.27 7.19 -13.81
CA GLY A 45 29.64 6.78 -13.49
C GLY A 45 30.45 7.82 -12.69
N GLY A 46 29.91 9.00 -12.40
CA GLY A 46 30.53 9.96 -11.50
C GLY A 46 30.52 9.48 -10.03
N PRO A 47 31.26 10.15 -9.13
CA PRO A 47 31.36 9.73 -7.73
C PRO A 47 29.99 9.67 -7.04
N THR A 48 29.08 10.59 -7.34
CA THR A 48 27.71 10.58 -6.80
C THR A 48 26.89 9.38 -7.27
N ASP A 49 27.01 9.00 -8.55
CA ASP A 49 26.32 7.83 -9.12
C ASP A 49 26.85 6.52 -8.52
N VAL A 50 28.16 6.41 -8.37
CA VAL A 50 28.79 5.23 -7.74
C VAL A 50 28.32 5.04 -6.30
N VAL A 51 28.30 6.12 -5.51
CA VAL A 51 27.81 6.07 -4.12
C VAL A 51 26.31 5.73 -4.09
N ALA A 52 25.50 6.33 -4.97
CA ALA A 52 24.08 6.05 -5.06
C ALA A 52 23.78 4.59 -5.40
N ARG A 53 24.54 3.98 -6.32
CA ARG A 53 24.44 2.55 -6.67
C ARG A 53 24.79 1.65 -5.48
N LEU A 54 25.86 1.96 -4.75
CA LEU A 54 26.28 1.20 -3.59
C LEU A 54 25.24 1.23 -2.45
N ILE A 55 24.72 2.41 -2.15
CA ILE A 55 23.66 2.59 -1.14
C ILE A 55 22.37 1.91 -1.62
N GLY A 56 22.02 2.12 -2.89
CA GLY A 56 20.83 1.57 -3.52
C GLY A 56 20.76 0.04 -3.44
N GLU A 57 21.89 -0.63 -3.66
CA GLU A 57 21.98 -2.08 -3.54
C GLU A 57 21.69 -2.56 -2.11
N HIS A 58 22.26 -1.91 -1.09
CA HIS A 58 22.02 -2.27 0.31
C HIS A 58 20.57 -2.01 0.72
N MET A 59 20.04 -0.82 0.39
CA MET A 59 18.66 -0.45 0.69
C MET A 59 17.65 -1.37 0.00
N SER A 60 17.92 -1.81 -1.22
CA SER A 60 17.07 -2.76 -1.95
C SER A 60 16.86 -4.06 -1.17
N ARG A 61 17.92 -4.58 -0.53
CA ARG A 61 17.86 -5.78 0.31
C ARG A 61 17.04 -5.55 1.59
N THR A 62 17.17 -4.38 2.20
CA THR A 62 16.47 -4.03 3.44
C THR A 62 14.99 -3.74 3.21
N LEU A 63 14.65 -3.07 2.10
CA LEU A 63 13.29 -2.65 1.78
C LEU A 63 12.50 -3.70 1.00
N GLY A 64 13.17 -4.70 0.40
CA GLY A 64 12.53 -5.71 -0.42
C GLY A 64 12.02 -5.20 -1.77
N GLN A 65 12.44 -4.00 -2.18
CA GLN A 65 12.08 -3.39 -3.46
C GLN A 65 13.32 -2.82 -4.12
N GLN A 66 13.35 -2.87 -5.45
CA GLN A 66 14.46 -2.37 -6.25
C GLN A 66 14.60 -0.85 -6.14
N LEU A 67 15.84 -0.36 -6.00
CA LEU A 67 16.19 1.04 -6.23
C LEU A 67 16.80 1.18 -7.63
N VAL A 68 16.19 2.02 -8.46
CA VAL A 68 16.61 2.33 -9.83
C VAL A 68 17.37 3.65 -9.80
N VAL A 69 18.68 3.61 -10.05
CA VAL A 69 19.61 4.75 -10.02
C VAL A 69 19.98 5.19 -11.43
#